data_AF-A0A6H3S653-F1
#
_entry.id   AF-A0A6H3S653-F1
#
_cell.length_a   1.000
_cell.length_b   1.000
_cell.length_c   1.000
_cell.angle_alpha   90.00
_cell.angle_beta   90.00
_cell.angle_gamma   90.00
#
_symmetry.space_group_name_H-M   'P 1'
#
loop_
_entity.id
_entity.type
_entity.pdbx_description
1 polymer ?
#
loop_
_entity_poly.entity_id
_entity_poly.type
_entity_poly.pdbx_seq_one_letter_code
_entity_poly.pdbx_strand_id
1 'polypeptide(L)'
;MIKETLLNTVTETVLAKINKARLNNNQIVTIQKQREQRFVLIEFLIPDSIKEINKIELLDSSDVPQSVIDVYVPIETTTRFKYRLEVLTDG
;
A
#
# COMPACT_ATOMS: atom_id res chain seq x y z
N MET A 1 -16.10 -13.46 -18.23
CA MET A 1 -17.09 -12.39 -17.99
C MET A 1 -17.43 -12.20 -16.50
N ILE A 2 -18.30 -12.99 -15.85
CA ILE A 2 -18.70 -12.70 -14.44
C ILE A 2 -17.50 -12.68 -13.47
N LYS A 3 -16.58 -13.67 -13.57
CA LYS A 3 -15.39 -13.74 -12.71
C LYS A 3 -14.44 -12.55 -12.90
N GLU A 4 -14.28 -12.07 -14.14
CA GLU A 4 -13.45 -10.89 -14.43
C GLU A 4 -14.11 -9.61 -13.93
N THR A 5 -15.43 -9.48 -14.07
CA THR A 5 -16.18 -8.36 -13.50
C THR A 5 -16.05 -8.34 -11.98
N LEU A 6 -16.20 -9.49 -11.32
CA LEU A 6 -16.02 -9.61 -9.87
C LEU A 6 -14.60 -9.24 -9.45
N LEU A 7 -13.58 -9.79 -10.11
CA LEU A 7 -12.19 -9.49 -9.82
C LEU A 7 -11.90 -7.99 -9.98
N ASN A 8 -12.41 -7.35 -11.04
CA ASN A 8 -12.28 -5.91 -11.26
C ASN A 8 -12.92 -5.12 -10.12
N THR A 9 -14.17 -5.45 -9.74
CA THR A 9 -14.88 -4.77 -8.64
C THR A 9 -14.16 -4.91 -7.31
N VAL A 10 -13.65 -6.11 -6.98
CA VAL A 10 -12.88 -6.34 -5.76
C VAL A 10 -11.58 -5.55 -5.79
N THR A 11 -10.88 -5.55 -6.92
CA THR A 11 -9.61 -4.80 -7.07
C THR A 11 -9.83 -3.29 -6.90
N GLU A 12 -10.87 -2.72 -7.49
CA GLU A 12 -11.25 -1.31 -7.30
C GLU A 12 -11.64 -1.01 -5.85
N THR A 13 -12.31 -1.95 -5.16
CA THR A 13 -12.67 -1.80 -3.76
C THR A 13 -11.42 -1.76 -2.87
N VAL A 14 -10.46 -2.66 -3.10
CA VAL A 14 -9.16 -2.67 -2.39
C VAL A 14 -8.41 -1.37 -2.65
N LEU A 15 -8.34 -0.93 -3.91
CA LEU A 15 -7.72 0.34 -4.31
C LEU A 15 -8.36 1.51 -3.55
N ALA A 16 -9.68 1.60 -3.51
CA ALA A 16 -10.41 2.68 -2.85
C ALA A 16 -10.20 2.69 -1.33
N LYS A 17 -10.08 1.51 -0.71
CA LYS A 17 -9.94 1.36 0.74
C LYS A 17 -8.61 1.89 1.27
N ILE A 18 -7.52 1.76 0.53
CA ILE A 18 -6.18 2.16 0.97
C ILE A 18 -5.92 3.63 0.62
N ASN A 19 -5.65 4.48 1.61
CA ASN A 19 -5.54 5.94 1.40
C ASN A 19 -4.20 6.55 1.80
N LYS A 20 -3.48 5.93 2.73
CA LYS A 20 -2.21 6.44 3.26
C LYS A 20 -1.36 5.30 3.78
N ALA A 21 -0.08 5.55 3.98
CA ALA A 21 0.82 4.61 4.64
C ALA A 21 1.33 5.21 5.96
N ARG A 22 1.48 4.36 6.97
CA ARG A 22 2.13 4.69 8.24
C ARG A 22 3.45 3.94 8.35
N LEU A 23 4.50 4.69 8.65
CA LEU A 23 5.86 4.19 8.81
C LEU A 23 6.19 4.10 10.30
N ASN A 24 6.76 2.99 10.75
CA ASN A 24 7.22 2.76 12.13
C ASN A 24 6.19 3.18 13.22
N ASN A 25 4.90 2.98 12.96
CA ASN A 25 3.78 3.33 13.83
C ASN A 25 3.53 4.84 14.08
N ASN A 26 4.29 5.78 13.48
CA ASN A 26 4.15 7.20 13.79
C ASN A 26 4.01 8.13 12.57
N GLN A 27 4.74 7.89 11.49
CA GLN A 27 4.81 8.84 10.39
C GLN A 27 3.81 8.48 9.30
N ILE A 28 2.87 9.37 9.03
CA ILE A 28 1.94 9.23 7.90
C ILE A 28 2.56 9.83 6.64
N VAL A 29 2.47 9.10 5.54
CA VAL A 29 2.84 9.57 4.19
C VAL A 29 1.66 9.39 3.24
N THR A 30 1.55 10.32 2.28
CA THR A 30 0.61 10.20 1.18
C THR A 30 1.09 9.15 0.20
N ILE A 31 0.15 8.45 -0.43
CA ILE A 31 0.43 7.41 -1.41
C ILE A 31 -0.15 7.78 -2.77
N GLN A 32 0.52 7.33 -3.81
CA GLN A 32 -0.02 7.19 -5.15
C GLN A 32 -0.46 5.74 -5.33
N LYS A 33 -1.61 5.52 -5.97
CA LYS A 33 -2.15 4.19 -6.19
C LYS A 33 -2.68 4.05 -7.61
N GLN A 34 -2.42 2.91 -8.23
CA GLN A 34 -2.94 2.57 -9.55
C GLN A 34 -3.35 1.11 -9.61
N ARG A 35 -4.39 0.83 -10.40
CA ARG A 35 -4.78 -0.53 -10.73
C ARG A 35 -4.05 -0.99 -11.98
N GLU A 36 -3.54 -2.21 -11.95
CA GLU A 36 -2.99 -2.90 -13.11
C GLU A 36 -3.53 -4.33 -13.16
N GLN A 37 -4.55 -4.56 -13.99
CA GLN A 37 -5.28 -5.85 -14.06
C GLN A 37 -5.80 -6.28 -12.66
N ARG A 38 -5.18 -7.33 -12.09
CA ARG A 38 -5.48 -7.92 -10.77
C ARG A 38 -4.59 -7.35 -9.64
N PHE A 39 -3.77 -6.34 -9.96
CA PHE A 39 -2.81 -5.77 -9.04
C PHE A 39 -3.21 -4.37 -8.62
N VAL A 40 -2.97 -4.04 -7.36
CA VAL A 40 -2.96 -2.67 -6.84
C VAL A 40 -1.52 -2.29 -6.58
N LEU A 41 -1.01 -1.33 -7.35
CA LEU A 41 0.31 -0.77 -7.17
C LEU A 41 0.21 0.48 -6.29
N ILE A 42 1.06 0.55 -5.28
CA ILE A 42 1.14 1.64 -4.32
C ILE A 42 2.56 2.19 -4.35
N GLU A 43 2.68 3.50 -4.43
CA GLU A 43 3.96 4.22 -4.46
C GLU A 43 3.93 5.36 -3.46
N PHE A 44 5.03 5.57 -2.73
CA PHE A 44 5.21 6.72 -1.85
C PHE A 44 6.68 7.03 -1.63
N LEU A 45 6.96 8.23 -1.14
CA LEU A 45 8.29 8.67 -0.77
C LEU A 45 8.49 8.55 0.73
N ILE A 46 9.65 8.03 1.11
CA ILE A 46 10.12 8.01 2.49
C ILE A 46 11.16 9.13 2.63
N PRO A 47 10.93 10.11 3.52
CA PRO A 47 11.88 11.20 3.72
C PRO A 47 13.16 10.69 4.41
N ASP A 48 14.29 11.34 4.12
CA ASP A 48 15.61 11.05 4.70
C ASP A 48 15.76 11.40 6.20
N SER A 49 14.73 12.05 6.76
CA SER A 49 14.56 12.24 8.20
C SER A 49 14.30 10.93 8.94
N ILE A 50 13.75 9.93 8.25
CA ILE A 50 13.65 8.57 8.77
C ILE A 50 14.92 7.84 8.41
N LYS A 51 15.57 7.18 9.38
CA LYS A 51 16.83 6.45 9.17
C LYS A 51 16.64 4.97 8.84
N GLU A 52 15.51 4.41 9.25
CA GLU A 52 15.21 3.00 9.11
C GLU A 52 13.70 2.82 9.06
N ILE A 53 13.24 1.89 8.23
CA ILE A 53 11.86 1.45 8.17
C ILE A 53 11.81 -0.02 8.55
N ASN A 54 11.02 -0.29 9.58
CA ASN A 54 10.89 -1.59 10.23
C ASN A 54 9.49 -2.15 9.98
N LYS A 55 8.55 -1.25 9.71
CA LYS A 55 7.13 -1.55 9.56
C LYS A 55 6.46 -0.52 8.67
N ILE A 56 5.67 -1.00 7.74
CA ILE A 56 4.80 -0.20 6.88
C ILE A 56 3.37 -0.70 7.07
N GLU A 57 2.45 0.20 7.36
CA GLU A 57 1.02 -0.12 7.46
C GLU A 57 0.26 0.65 6.39
N LEU A 58 -0.51 -0.05 5.59
CA LEU A 58 -1.42 0.55 4.62
C LEU A 58 -2.75 0.80 5.32
N LEU A 59 -3.14 2.07 5.46
CA LEU A 59 -4.31 2.48 6.24
C LEU A 59 -5.47 2.90 5.34
N ASP A 60 -6.68 2.77 5.87
CA ASP A 60 -7.86 3.41 5.30
C ASP A 60 -8.02 4.87 5.73
N SER A 61 -9.14 5.49 5.36
CA SER A 61 -9.46 6.88 5.74
C SER A 61 -9.61 7.08 7.25
N SER A 62 -9.89 6.03 8.00
CA SER A 62 -10.14 6.03 9.45
C SER A 62 -8.92 5.59 10.26
N ASP A 63 -7.74 5.58 9.64
CA ASP A 63 -6.46 5.16 10.27
C ASP A 63 -6.41 3.69 10.70
N VAL A 64 -7.30 2.85 10.17
CA VAL A 64 -7.30 1.40 10.46
C VAL A 64 -6.36 0.67 9.48
N PRO A 65 -5.38 -0.11 9.98
CA PRO A 65 -4.52 -0.91 9.12
C PRO A 65 -5.29 -1.96 8.33
N GLN A 66 -5.12 -1.93 7.01
CA GLN A 66 -5.64 -2.92 6.05
C GLN A 66 -4.58 -3.94 5.65
N SER A 67 -3.31 -3.57 5.75
CA SER A 67 -2.17 -4.46 5.54
C SER A 67 -1.01 -3.98 6.42
N VAL A 68 -0.27 -4.93 6.97
CA VAL A 68 0.93 -4.69 7.79
C VAL A 68 2.08 -5.43 7.13
N ILE A 69 3.17 -4.72 6.92
CA ILE A 69 4.35 -5.21 6.22
C ILE A 69 5.55 -4.99 7.14
N ASP A 70 6.08 -6.06 7.70
CA ASP A 70 7.32 -6.02 8.47
C ASP A 70 8.50 -6.06 7.50
N VAL A 71 9.39 -5.08 7.59
CA VAL A 71 10.53 -4.90 6.69
C VAL A 71 11.74 -4.46 7.47
N TYR A 72 12.91 -4.44 6.84
CA TYR A 72 14.08 -3.76 7.40
C TYR A 72 14.79 -3.04 6.26
N VAL A 73 14.59 -1.72 6.19
CA VAL A 73 15.18 -0.90 5.13
C VAL A 73 15.88 0.32 5.73
N PRO A 74 17.21 0.40 5.65
CA PRO A 74 17.94 1.62 5.98
C PRO A 74 17.66 2.70 4.94
N ILE A 75 17.51 3.95 5.40
CA ILE A 75 17.18 5.10 4.57
C ILE A 75 18.30 6.13 4.70
N GLU A 76 19.12 6.22 3.65
CA GLU A 76 20.24 7.19 3.59
C GLU A 76 19.83 8.49 2.91
N THR A 77 18.87 8.41 1.99
CA THR A 77 18.32 9.54 1.22
C THR A 77 16.83 9.34 1.00
N THR A 78 16.16 10.36 0.47
CA THR A 78 14.73 10.26 0.12
C THR A 78 14.53 9.06 -0.81
N THR A 79 13.81 8.06 -0.32
CA THR A 79 13.71 6.75 -0.96
C THR A 79 12.29 6.52 -1.46
N ARG A 80 12.16 6.08 -2.70
CA ARG A 80 10.86 5.73 -3.28
C ARG A 80 10.54 4.27 -2.99
N PHE A 81 9.42 4.03 -2.33
CA PHE A 81 8.89 2.70 -2.11
C PHE A 81 7.78 2.39 -3.10
N LYS A 82 7.83 1.18 -3.66
CA LYS A 82 6.79 0.63 -4.52
C LYS A 82 6.36 -0.71 -3.97
N TYR A 83 5.05 -0.89 -3.85
CA TYR A 83 4.44 -2.09 -3.32
C TYR A 83 3.35 -2.58 -4.26
N ARG A 84 3.28 -3.90 -4.46
CA ARG A 84 2.33 -4.54 -5.37
C ARG A 84 1.49 -5.53 -4.58
N LEU A 85 0.19 -5.25 -4.51
CA LEU A 85 -0.81 -6.13 -3.94
C LEU A 85 -1.45 -6.94 -5.05
N GLU A 86 -1.41 -8.27 -4.95
CA GLU A 86 -2.20 -9.15 -5.83
C GLU A 86 -3.57 -9.42 -5.21
N VAL A 87 -4.63 -9.22 -5.99
CA VAL A 87 -5.99 -9.53 -5.60
C VAL A 87 -6.35 -10.90 -6.16
N LEU A 88 -6.67 -11.83 -5.25
CA LEU A 88 -7.14 -13.16 -5.56
C LEU A 88 -8.60 -13.28 -5.11
N THR A 89 -9.44 -13.86 -5.95
CA THR A 89 -10.81 -14.23 -5.59
C THR A 89 -10.92 -15.74 -5.67
N ASP A 90 -11.32 -16.39 -4.57
CA ASP A 90 -11.71 -17.79 -4.59
C ASP A 90 -12.96 -17.90 -5.46
N GLY A 91 -12.79 -18.53 -6.62
CA GLY A 91 -13.75 -18.48 -7.72
C GLY A 91 -14.94 -19.41 -7.61
#